data_AF-A0A2N7VV11-F1
#
_entry.id   AF-A0A2N7VV11-F1
#
_cell.length_a   1.000
_cell.length_b   1.000
_cell.length_c   1.000
_cell.angle_alpha   90.00
_cell.angle_beta   90.00
_cell.angle_gamma   90.00
#
_symmetry.space_group_name_H-M   'P 1'
#
loop_
_entity.id
_entity.type
_entity.pdbx_description
1 polymer ?
#
loop_
_entity_poly.entity_id
_entity_poly.type
_entity_poly.pdbx_seq_one_letter_code
_entity_poly.pdbx_strand_id
1 'polypeptide(L)' 'MHADPNLQHDLMQIRAAISLLEQTRAYLSLPMPNSDPAYWKARLKTALDTRSHDALADQLAAELCRRIDRMEHAASIKH' A
#
# COMPACT_ATOMS: atom_id res chain seq x y z
N MET A 1 -16.19 18.80 -7.06
CA MET A 1 -15.22 17.70 -7.12
C MET A 1 -15.92 16.45 -6.62
N HIS A 2 -16.30 15.53 -7.51
CA HIS A 2 -16.83 14.22 -7.10
C HIS A 2 -15.65 13.28 -6.92
N ALA A 3 -15.49 12.73 -5.72
CA ALA A 3 -14.55 11.65 -5.45
C ALA A 3 -14.86 10.47 -6.38
N ASP A 4 -13.85 9.91 -7.02
CA ASP A 4 -14.02 8.78 -7.91
C ASP A 4 -14.25 7.50 -7.08
N PRO A 5 -15.42 6.85 -7.17
CA PRO A 5 -15.75 5.70 -6.32
C PRO A 5 -14.86 4.48 -6.61
N ASN A 6 -14.27 4.37 -7.80
CA ASN A 6 -13.36 3.27 -8.13
C ASN A 6 -12.00 3.49 -7.45
N LEU A 7 -11.52 4.74 -7.40
CA LEU A 7 -10.29 5.08 -6.69
C LEU A 7 -10.41 4.79 -5.20
N GLN A 8 -11.53 5.16 -4.58
CA GLN A 8 -11.78 4.87 -3.16
C GLN A 8 -11.84 3.36 -2.90
N HIS A 9 -12.48 2.60 -3.78
CA HIS A 9 -12.53 1.14 -3.68
C HIS A 9 -11.14 0.52 -3.81
N ASP A 10 -10.35 0.92 -4.82
CA ASP A 10 -9.00 0.40 -5.03
C ASP A 10 -8.06 0.72 -3.86
N LEU A 11 -8.15 1.93 -3.29
CA LEU A 11 -7.39 2.30 -2.09
C LEU A 11 -7.80 1.49 -0.87
N MET A 12 -9.09 1.18 -0.70
CA MET A 12 -9.54 0.28 0.37
C MET A 12 -9.00 -1.14 0.20
N GLN A 13 -8.99 -1.67 -1.02
CA GLN A 13 -8.43 -2.98 -1.34
C GLN A 13 -6.92 -3.02 -1.05
N ILE A 14 -6.17 -2.00 -1.48
CA ILE A 14 -4.73 -1.88 -1.20
C ILE A 14 -4.49 -1.77 0.31
N ARG A 15 -5.30 -0.97 1.03
CA ARG A 15 -5.21 -0.84 2.50
C ARG A 15 -5.43 -2.17 3.20
N ALA A 16 -6.43 -2.94 2.79
CA ALA A 16 -6.73 -4.25 3.38
C ALA A 16 -5.57 -5.23 3.15
N ALA A 17 -5.01 -5.25 1.94
CA ALA A 17 -3.86 -6.09 1.62
C ALA A 17 -2.61 -5.71 2.43
N ILE A 18 -2.31 -4.41 2.58
CA ILE A 18 -1.19 -3.94 3.43
C ILE A 18 -1.40 -4.34 4.89
N SER A 19 -2.62 -4.19 5.44
CA SER A 19 -2.93 -4.62 6.80
C SER A 19 -2.76 -6.12 6.99
N LEU A 20 -3.18 -6.91 6.01
CA LEU A 20 -2.98 -8.37 6.04
C LEU A 20 -1.49 -8.70 6.03
N LEU A 21 -0.68 -7.99 5.24
CA LEU A 21 0.76 -8.20 5.18
C LEU A 21 1.46 -7.82 6.47
N GLU A 22 1.11 -6.70 7.09
CA GLU A 22 1.65 -6.31 8.40
C GLU A 22 1.39 -7.41 9.45
N GLN A 23 0.20 -8.01 9.44
CA GLN A 23 -0.18 -9.07 10.39
C GLN A 23 0.45 -10.42 10.07
N THR A 24 0.52 -10.78 8.78
CA THR A 24 0.94 -12.13 8.34
C THR A 24 2.42 -12.23 8.03
N ARG A 25 3.15 -11.12 7.81
CA ARG A 25 4.58 -11.14 7.52
C ARG A 25 5.42 -11.83 8.60
N ALA A 26 5.00 -11.79 9.85
CA ALA A 26 5.67 -12.52 10.94
C ALA A 26 5.52 -14.05 10.80
N TYR A 27 4.49 -14.51 10.10
CA TYR A 27 4.11 -15.91 9.91
C TYR A 27 4.43 -16.45 8.51
N LEU A 28 4.59 -15.55 7.52
CA LEU A 28 4.94 -15.90 6.15
C LEU A 28 6.47 -16.00 6.02
N SER A 29 7.00 -17.20 6.19
CA SER A 29 8.40 -17.54 5.91
C SER A 29 8.72 -17.62 4.41
N LEU A 30 7.71 -17.48 3.54
CA LEU A 30 7.84 -17.64 2.09
C LEU A 30 7.75 -16.27 1.41
N PRO A 31 8.74 -15.89 0.57
CA PRO A 31 8.66 -14.69 -0.24
C PRO A 31 7.62 -14.90 -1.34
N MET A 32 6.38 -14.50 -1.08
CA MET A 32 5.37 -14.37 -2.13
C MET A 32 5.51 -12.99 -2.80
N PRO A 33 5.16 -12.86 -4.10
CA PRO A 33 5.25 -11.58 -4.81
C PRO A 33 4.40 -10.48 -4.17
N ASN A 34 3.29 -10.86 -3.53
CA ASN A 34 2.44 -9.95 -2.76
C ASN A 34 3.01 -9.60 -1.37
N SER A 35 4.13 -10.20 -0.96
CA SER A 35 4.83 -9.88 0.29
C SER A 35 5.92 -8.83 0.10
N ASP A 36 6.24 -8.46 -1.15
CA ASP A 36 7.20 -7.42 -1.48
C ASP A 36 6.58 -6.02 -1.26
N PRO A 37 7.13 -5.20 -0.35
CA PRO A 37 6.70 -3.82 -0.16
C PRO A 37 6.80 -2.97 -1.45
N ALA A 38 7.80 -3.22 -2.30
CA ALA A 38 8.02 -2.47 -3.54
C ALA A 38 6.87 -2.65 -4.54
N TYR A 39 6.29 -3.85 -4.60
CA TYR A 39 5.12 -4.15 -5.43
C TYR A 39 3.91 -3.29 -5.03
N TRP A 40 3.62 -3.17 -3.73
CA TRP A 40 2.52 -2.34 -3.24
C TRP A 40 2.74 -0.85 -3.48
N LYS A 41 3.99 -0.40 -3.39
CA LYS A 41 4.38 0.99 -3.69
C LYS A 41 4.13 1.32 -5.17
N ALA A 42 4.51 0.42 -6.08
CA ALA A 42 4.26 0.58 -7.51
C ALA A 42 2.75 0.59 -7.82
N ARG A 43 2.00 -0.37 -7.25
CA ARG A 43 0.55 -0.46 -7.44
C ARG A 43 -0.19 0.78 -6.91
N LEU A 44 0.23 1.31 -5.77
CA LEU A 44 -0.32 2.54 -5.19
C LEU A 44 -0.03 3.76 -6.08
N LYS A 45 1.20 3.88 -6.63
CA LYS A 45 1.53 4.95 -7.58
C LYS A 45 0.68 4.87 -8.84
N THR A 46 0.50 3.68 -9.42
CA THR A 46 -0.35 3.51 -10.61
C THR A 46 -1.81 3.88 -10.33
N ALA A 47 -2.34 3.55 -9.14
CA ALA A 47 -3.70 3.93 -8.74
C ALA A 47 -3.87 5.46 -8.60
N LEU A 48 -2.81 6.17 -8.21
CA LEU A 48 -2.81 7.64 -8.11
C LEU A 48 -2.60 8.34 -9.45
N ASP A 49 -1.72 7.82 -10.31
CA ASP A 49 -1.41 8.40 -11.63
C ASP A 49 -2.61 8.36 -12.59
N THR A 50 -3.56 7.44 -12.35
CA THR A 50 -4.65 7.18 -13.29
C THR A 50 -5.89 8.07 -13.11
N ARG A 51 -6.05 8.82 -12.02
CA ARG A 51 -7.28 9.63 -11.79
C ARG A 51 -7.07 10.93 -11.02
N SER A 52 -8.01 11.85 -11.21
CA SER A 52 -8.08 13.19 -10.63
C SER A 52 -7.75 13.26 -9.14
N HIS A 53 -6.87 14.19 -8.77
CA HIS A 53 -6.49 14.51 -7.38
C HIS A 53 -7.73 14.70 -6.50
N ASP A 54 -8.04 13.68 -5.71
CA ASP A 54 -8.94 13.76 -4.57
C ASP A 54 -8.05 13.85 -3.32
N ALA A 55 -8.18 14.95 -2.56
CA ALA A 55 -7.37 15.20 -1.37
C ALA A 55 -7.48 14.07 -0.34
N LEU A 56 -8.64 13.39 -0.29
CA LEU A 56 -8.82 12.22 0.58
C LEU A 56 -8.01 11.01 0.08
N ALA A 57 -7.97 10.80 -1.23
CA ALA A 57 -7.18 9.75 -1.87
C ALA A 57 -5.68 10.01 -1.69
N ASP A 58 -5.24 11.26 -1.82
CA ASP A 58 -3.86 11.67 -1.56
C ASP A 58 -3.45 11.42 -0.11
N GLN A 59 -4.30 11.77 0.85
CA GLN A 59 -4.04 11.53 2.27
C GLN A 59 -3.95 10.03 2.59
N LEU A 60 -4.87 9.23 2.05
CA LEU A 60 -4.84 7.78 2.22
C LEU A 60 -3.59 7.16 1.59
N ALA A 61 -3.23 7.58 0.38
CA ALA A 61 -2.03 7.10 -0.27
C ALA A 61 -0.74 7.49 0.46
N ALA A 62 -0.64 8.72 0.97
CA ALA A 62 0.50 9.16 1.76
C ALA A 62 0.67 8.27 3.01
N GLU A 63 -0.42 7.92 3.68
CA GLU A 63 -0.39 7.01 4.83
C GLU A 63 0.03 5.59 4.43
N LEU A 64 -0.51 5.05 3.35
CA LEU A 64 -0.14 3.72 2.86
C LEU A 64 1.35 3.66 2.44
N CYS A 65 1.87 4.70 1.80
CA CYS A 65 3.30 4.82 1.49
C CYS A 65 4.16 4.76 2.76
N ARG A 66 3.80 5.50 3.82
CA ARG A 66 4.54 5.47 5.10
C ARG A 66 4.50 4.10 5.76
N ARG A 67 3.38 3.38 5.66
CA ARG A 67 3.26 2.00 6.18
C ARG A 67 4.20 1.05 5.44
N ILE A 68 4.19 1.09 4.11
CA ILE A 68 5.10 0.31 3.26
C ILE A 68 6.56 0.63 3.57
N ASP A 69 6.91 1.91 3.70
CA ASP A 69 8.27 2.35 3.99
C ASP A 69 8.77 1.86 5.36
N ARG A 70 7.90 1.87 6.39
CA ARG A 70 8.20 1.24 7.69
C ARG A 70 8.45 -0.27 7.56
N MET A 71 7.72 -0.96 6.68
CA MET A 71 7.96 -2.38 6.41
C MET A 71 9.33 -2.62 5.75
N GLU A 72 9.71 -1.79 4.76
CA GLU A 72 11.04 -1.86 4.11
C GLU A 72 12.16 -1.68 5.15
N HIS A 73 12.07 -0.64 5.99
CA HIS A 73 13.07 -0.36 7.02
C HIS A 73 13.13 -1.44 8.11
N ALA A 74 11.99 -2.00 8.54
CA ALA A 74 11.96 -3.11 9.50
C ALA A 74 12.56 -4.41 8.94
N ALA A 75 12.58 -4.59 7.61
CA ALA A 75 13.30 -5.71 6.99
C ALA A 75 14.82 -5.49 7.00
N SER A 76 15.26 -4.24 6.83
CA SER A 76 16.67 -3.88 6.73
C SER A 76 17.45 -3.92 8.06
N ILE A 77 16.77 -3.90 9.22
CA ILE A 77 17.43 -3.93 10.54
C ILE A 77 17.78 -5.37 10.99
N LYS A 78 17.44 -6.39 10.19
CA LYS A 78 17.67 -7.81 10.52
C LYS A 78 18.94 -8.44 9.92
N HIS A 79 19.89 -7.62 9.47
CA HIS A 79 21.19 -8.08 8.96
C HIS A 79 22.33 -7.84 9.95
#